data_AF-A0A1G1QIT1-F1
#
_entry.id   AF-A0A1G1QIT1-F1
#
_cell.length_a   1.000
_cell.length_b   1.000
_cell.length_c   1.000
_cell.angle_alpha   90.00
_cell.angle_beta   90.00
_cell.angle_gamma   90.00
#
_symmetry.space_group_name_H-M   'P 1'
#
loop_
_entity.id
_entity.type
_entity.pdbx_description
1 polymer ?
#
loop_
_entity_poly.entity_id
_entity_poly.type
_entity_poly.pdbx_seq_one_letter_code
_entity_poly.pdbx_strand_id
1 'polypeptide(L)'
;MPSDTVIAKNYLEKKELEHLNRIGNMYLDYAEMQAARGWAMTMKDWIEKLNAFLKFSEYEILTNAGKISREVAETLALKEYEKFRKVQDKNYVSDFDREVKKIVRKLPKKKW
;
A
#
# COMPACT_ATOMS: atom_id res chain seq x y z
N MET A 1 -5.36 -8.07 12.46
CA MET A 1 -5.75 -7.59 13.81
C MET A 1 -6.03 -6.10 13.75
N PRO A 2 -6.76 -5.48 14.70
CA PRO A 2 -6.97 -4.02 14.70
C PRO A 2 -5.66 -3.21 14.74
N SER A 3 -4.58 -3.78 15.28
CA SER A 3 -3.23 -3.21 15.21
C SER A 3 -2.68 -3.10 13.78
N ASP A 4 -3.08 -3.98 12.86
CA ASP A 4 -2.62 -3.94 11.47
C ASP A 4 -3.23 -2.78 10.67
N THR A 5 -4.38 -2.24 11.09
CA THR A 5 -5.05 -1.16 10.36
C THR A 5 -4.44 0.21 10.61
N VAL A 6 -3.67 0.34 11.69
CA VAL A 6 -2.95 1.57 12.06
C VAL A 6 -1.57 1.63 11.40
N ILE A 7 -1.01 0.49 11.04
CA ILE A 7 0.29 0.43 10.37
C ILE A 7 0.06 0.69 8.89
N ALA A 8 0.55 1.82 8.40
CA ALA A 8 0.66 2.10 6.97
C ALA A 8 1.70 1.15 6.35
N LYS A 9 1.29 -0.09 6.07
CA LYS A 9 2.06 -1.02 5.24
C LYS A 9 1.92 -0.51 3.80
N ASN A 10 3.05 -0.23 3.17
CA ASN A 10 3.12 0.24 1.80
C ASN A 10 2.82 -0.97 0.89
N TYR A 11 1.54 -1.31 0.73
CA TYR A 11 1.10 -2.41 -0.11
C TYR A 11 1.10 -1.97 -1.58
N LEU A 12 2.30 -1.71 -2.10
CA LEU A 12 2.47 -1.57 -3.54
C LEU A 12 2.38 -2.97 -4.14
N GLU A 13 1.51 -3.12 -5.14
CA GLU A 13 1.48 -4.32 -5.96
C GLU A 13 2.82 -4.48 -6.69
N LYS A 14 3.10 -5.69 -7.18
CA LYS A 14 4.35 -5.98 -7.90
C LYS A 14 4.61 -4.98 -9.04
N LYS A 15 3.57 -4.61 -9.79
CA LYS A 15 3.67 -3.63 -10.88
C LYS A 15 4.03 -2.23 -10.37
N GLU A 16 3.42 -1.81 -9.27
CA GLU A 16 3.70 -0.50 -8.66
C GLU A 16 5.12 -0.45 -8.09
N LEU A 17 5.60 -1.55 -7.49
CA LEU A 17 7.00 -1.68 -7.04
C LEU A 17 7.99 -1.62 -8.22
N GLU A 18 7.71 -2.34 -9.30
CA GLU A 18 8.53 -2.28 -10.51
C GLU A 18 8.57 -0.86 -11.08
N HIS A 19 7.43 -0.16 -11.07
CA HIS A 19 7.33 1.22 -11.52
C HIS A 19 8.14 2.15 -10.61
N LEU A 20 7.98 2.06 -9.29
CA LEU A 20 8.73 2.84 -8.31
C LEU A 20 10.25 2.66 -8.49
N ASN A 21 10.71 1.41 -8.64
CA ASN A 21 12.12 1.11 -8.88
C ASN A 21 12.64 1.74 -10.17
N ARG A 22 11.85 1.73 -11.25
CA ARG A 22 12.25 2.37 -12.51
C ARG A 22 12.43 3.88 -12.35
N ILE A 23 11.48 4.57 -11.72
CA ILE A 23 11.57 6.02 -11.47
C ILE A 23 12.79 6.33 -10.59
N GLY A 24 12.99 5.54 -9.53
CA GLY A 24 14.13 5.69 -8.63
C GLY A 24 15.46 5.57 -9.36
N ASN A 25 15.63 4.51 -10.16
CA ASN A 25 16.84 4.31 -10.96
C ASN A 25 17.07 5.45 -11.96
N MET A 26 16.03 5.87 -12.71
CA MET A 26 16.15 6.99 -13.64
C MET A 26 16.58 8.29 -12.95
N TYR A 27 16.09 8.54 -11.73
CA TYR A 27 16.49 9.72 -10.97
C TYR A 27 17.94 9.63 -10.46
N LEU A 28 18.39 8.43 -10.07
CA LEU A 28 19.79 8.19 -9.69
C LEU A 28 20.74 8.39 -10.88
N ASP A 29 20.39 7.87 -12.06
CA ASP A 29 21.16 8.08 -13.30
C ASP A 29 21.27 9.58 -13.62
N TYR A 30 20.15 10.32 -13.48
CA TYR A 30 20.16 11.77 -13.62
C TYR A 30 21.11 12.44 -12.62
N ALA A 31 21.05 12.05 -11.35
CA ALA A 31 21.91 12.61 -10.31
C ALA A 31 23.39 12.32 -10.56
N GLU A 32 23.72 11.10 -11.02
CA GLU A 32 25.08 10.72 -11.41
C GLU A 32 25.60 11.58 -12.57
N MET A 33 24.76 11.84 -13.58
CA MET A 33 25.13 12.75 -14.68
C MET A 33 25.40 14.18 -14.20
N GLN A 34 24.64 14.69 -13.24
CA GLN A 34 24.89 16.02 -12.66
C GLN A 34 26.22 16.03 -11.88
N ALA A 35 26.48 14.99 -11.09
CA ALA A 35 27.72 14.84 -10.33
C ALA A 35 28.94 14.73 -11.25
N ALA A 36 28.87 13.95 -12.33
CA ALA A 36 29.93 13.79 -13.32
C ALA A 36 30.29 15.11 -14.03
N ARG A 37 29.32 16.04 -14.14
CA ARG A 37 29.54 17.39 -14.69
C ARG A 37 30.16 18.37 -13.69
N GLY A 38 30.42 17.94 -12.46
CA GLY A 38 31.00 18.76 -11.40
C GLY A 38 30.03 19.78 -10.80
N TRP A 39 28.71 19.59 -10.97
CA TRP A 39 27.72 20.48 -10.36
C TRP A 39 27.52 20.10 -8.90
N ALA A 40 28.08 20.90 -8.00
CA ALA A 40 27.79 20.80 -6.58
C ALA A 40 26.37 21.28 -6.31
N MET A 41 25.56 20.44 -5.66
CA MET A 41 24.17 20.72 -5.33
C MET A 41 23.93 20.46 -3.84
N THR A 42 23.17 21.33 -3.20
CA THR A 42 22.70 21.12 -1.82
C THR A 42 21.48 20.20 -1.80
N MET A 43 21.14 19.66 -0.62
CA MET A 43 19.91 18.86 -0.47
C MET A 43 18.64 19.63 -0.87
N LYS A 44 18.63 20.96 -0.71
CA LYS A 44 17.52 21.80 -1.15
C LYS A 44 17.39 21.80 -2.68
N ASP A 45 18.51 21.94 -3.37
CA ASP A 45 18.53 21.93 -4.84
C ASP A 45 18.08 20.58 -5.40
N TRP A 46 18.45 19.48 -4.73
CA TRP A 46 17.99 18.13 -5.09
C TRP A 46 16.47 17.98 -4.97
N ILE A 47 15.84 18.55 -3.93
CA ILE A 47 14.38 18.55 -3.79
C ILE A 47 13.72 19.28 -4.98
N GLU A 48 14.24 20.45 -5.35
CA GLU A 48 13.71 21.22 -6.48
C GLU A 48 13.86 20.46 -7.81
N LYS A 49 15.02 19.81 -8.04
CA LYS A 49 15.22 18.95 -9.21
C LYS A 49 14.36 17.70 -9.23
N LEU A 50 14.15 17.06 -8.08
CA LEU A 50 13.26 15.91 -7.97
C LEU A 50 11.83 16.29 -8.36
N ASN A 51 11.33 17.41 -7.82
CA ASN A 51 10.01 17.93 -8.17
C ASN A 51 9.89 18.23 -9.68
N ALA A 52 10.90 18.86 -10.28
CA ALA A 52 10.92 19.10 -11.72
C ALA A 52 10.96 17.80 -12.54
N PHE A 53 11.77 16.82 -12.12
CA PHE A 53 11.88 15.50 -12.76
C PHE A 53 10.55 14.74 -12.72
N LEU A 54 9.88 14.74 -11.56
CA LEU A 54 8.57 14.10 -11.40
C LEU A 54 7.52 14.76 -12.30
N LYS A 55 7.46 16.09 -12.35
CA LYS A 55 6.58 16.84 -13.27
C LYS A 55 6.85 16.52 -14.73
N PHE A 56 8.12 16.51 -15.14
CA PHE A 56 8.50 16.18 -16.52
C PHE A 56 8.11 14.74 -16.89
N SER A 57 8.19 13.83 -15.92
CA SER A 57 7.82 12.42 -16.10
C SER A 57 6.32 12.16 -15.86
N GLU A 58 5.49 13.21 -15.90
CA GLU A 58 4.03 13.17 -15.76
C GLU A 58 3.50 12.63 -14.42
N TYR A 59 4.30 12.70 -13.34
CA TYR A 59 3.82 12.40 -11.99
C TYR A 59 3.25 13.64 -11.30
N GLU A 60 2.17 13.42 -10.56
CA GLU A 60 1.64 14.43 -9.66
C GLU A 60 2.53 14.60 -8.43
N ILE A 61 2.91 15.84 -8.14
CA ILE A 61 3.61 16.16 -6.89
C ILE A 61 2.58 16.25 -5.77
N LEU A 62 2.83 15.52 -4.69
CA LEU A 62 2.05 15.62 -3.47
C LEU A 62 2.27 17.00 -2.82
N THR A 63 1.37 17.94 -3.09
CA THR A 63 1.43 19.33 -2.59
C THR A 63 0.63 19.53 -1.30
N ASN A 64 -0.24 18.59 -0.96
CA ASN A 64 -1.19 18.65 0.15
C ASN A 64 -0.91 17.59 1.21
N ALA A 65 0.36 17.29 1.46
CA ALA A 65 0.77 16.33 2.48
C ALA A 65 0.23 16.75 3.86
N GLY A 66 -0.87 16.11 4.29
CA GLY A 66 -1.35 16.15 5.68
C GLY A 66 -2.16 17.38 6.07
N LYS A 67 -3.47 17.39 5.77
CA LYS A 67 -4.44 18.18 6.55
C LYS A 67 -4.93 17.45 7.81
N ILE A 68 -4.67 16.14 7.89
CA ILE A 68 -5.22 15.25 8.91
C ILE A 68 -4.05 14.73 9.74
N SER A 69 -4.14 14.89 11.06
CA SER A 69 -3.13 14.36 11.98
C SER A 69 -3.18 12.84 12.01
N ARG A 70 -2.07 12.22 12.41
CA ARG A 70 -1.97 10.76 12.52
C ARG A 70 -3.06 10.20 13.44
N GLU A 71 -3.30 10.85 14.57
CA GLU A 71 -4.30 10.43 15.57
C GLU A 71 -5.71 10.41 14.99
N VAL A 72 -6.06 11.41 14.17
CA VAL A 72 -7.35 11.48 13.49
C VAL A 72 -7.45 10.35 12.46
N ALA A 73 -6.40 10.09 11.69
CA ALA A 73 -6.38 9.00 10.72
C ALA A 73 -6.51 7.62 11.39
N GLU A 74 -5.83 7.39 12.51
CA GLU A 74 -5.92 6.15 13.29
C GLU A 74 -7.33 5.93 13.84
N THR A 75 -7.96 6.97 14.39
CA THR A 75 -9.33 6.92 14.89
C THR A 75 -10.33 6.55 13.79
N LEU A 76 -10.17 7.15 12.61
CA LEU A 76 -11.01 6.85 11.44
C LEU A 76 -10.79 5.41 10.94
N ALA A 77 -9.54 4.96 10.85
CA ALA A 77 -9.20 3.61 10.41
C ALA A 77 -9.79 2.54 11.34
N LEU A 78 -9.68 2.72 12.65
CA LEU A 78 -10.27 1.81 13.64
C LEU A 78 -11.80 1.79 13.56
N LYS A 79 -12.43 2.95 13.34
CA LYS A 79 -13.89 3.05 13.16
C LYS A 79 -14.37 2.30 11.92
N GLU A 80 -13.66 2.39 10.80
CA GLU A 80 -14.00 1.63 9.59
C GLU A 80 -13.70 0.13 9.77
N TYR A 81 -12.63 -0.24 10.49
CA TYR A 81 -12.34 -1.62 10.83
C TYR A 81 -13.48 -2.29 11.61
N GLU A 82 -14.10 -1.59 12.56
CA GLU A 82 -15.25 -2.13 13.31
C GLU A 82 -16.45 -2.47 12.41
N LYS A 83 -16.68 -1.70 11.34
CA LYS A 83 -17.71 -2.03 10.35
C LYS A 83 -17.31 -3.24 9.52
N PHE A 84 -16.06 -3.26 9.04
CA PHE A 84 -15.51 -4.36 8.26
C PHE A 84 -15.56 -5.68 9.03
N ARG A 85 -15.15 -5.67 10.31
CA ARG A 85 -15.15 -6.84 11.19
C ARG A 85 -16.52 -7.51 11.27
N LYS A 86 -17.60 -6.73 11.43
CA LYS A 86 -18.97 -7.28 11.46
C LYS A 86 -19.35 -8.02 10.17
N VAL A 87 -18.89 -7.55 9.02
CA VAL A 87 -19.11 -8.20 7.73
C VAL A 87 -18.23 -9.44 7.59
N GLN A 88 -16.96 -9.34 8.01
CA GLN A 88 -16.02 -10.44 7.98
C GLN A 88 -16.48 -11.60 8.87
N ASP A 89 -16.96 -11.33 10.09
CA ASP A 89 -17.47 -12.33 11.02
C ASP A 89 -18.71 -13.04 10.45
N LYS A 90 -19.63 -12.29 9.82
CA LYS A 90 -20.83 -12.87 9.17
C LYS A 90 -20.49 -13.81 8.01
N ASN A 91 -19.48 -13.44 7.21
CA ASN A 91 -19.06 -14.19 6.03
C ASN A 91 -17.94 -15.19 6.33
N TYR A 92 -17.53 -15.30 7.60
CA TYR A 92 -16.47 -16.19 7.99
C TYR A 92 -16.93 -17.64 7.82
N VAL A 93 -16.15 -18.40 7.05
CA VAL A 93 -16.31 -19.84 6.92
C VAL A 93 -14.99 -20.42 7.39
N SER A 94 -15.01 -21.08 8.55
CA SER A 94 -13.80 -21.75 9.06
C SER A 94 -13.36 -22.81 8.07
N ASP A 95 -12.05 -23.02 8.00
CA ASP A 95 -11.42 -24.19 7.42
C ASP A 95 -12.07 -25.50 7.92
N PHE A 96 -12.39 -25.59 9.22
CA PHE A 96 -13.18 -26.69 9.77
C PHE A 96 -14.55 -26.81 9.10
N ASP A 97 -15.32 -25.72 8.99
CA ASP A 97 -16.64 -25.73 8.34
C ASP A 97 -16.54 -26.17 6.88
N ARG A 98 -15.46 -25.81 6.18
CA ARG A 98 -15.20 -26.26 4.80
C ARG A 98 -14.92 -27.75 4.74
N GLU A 99 -14.09 -28.27 5.63
CA GLU A 99 -13.77 -29.71 5.67
C GLU A 99 -14.99 -30.55 6.09
N VAL A 100 -15.76 -30.12 7.09
CA VAL A 100 -17.01 -30.77 7.49
C VAL A 100 -18.01 -30.80 6.34
N LYS A 101 -18.20 -29.70 5.60
CA LYS A 101 -19.07 -29.67 4.42
C LYS A 101 -18.62 -30.66 3.34
N LYS A 102 -17.32 -30.84 3.12
CA LYS A 102 -16.79 -31.83 2.17
C LYS A 102 -17.10 -33.26 2.62
N ILE A 103 -16.97 -33.54 3.92
CA ILE A 103 -17.24 -34.87 4.48
C ILE A 103 -18.74 -35.18 4.42
N VAL A 104 -19.60 -34.26 4.88
CA VAL A 104 -21.07 -34.42 4.86
C VAL A 104 -21.59 -34.64 3.42
N ARG A 105 -21.00 -33.96 2.44
CA ARG A 105 -21.39 -34.12 1.02
C ARG A 105 -20.99 -35.49 0.43
N LYS A 106 -20.06 -36.20 1.05
CA LYS A 106 -19.62 -37.55 0.65
C LYS A 106 -20.37 -38.68 1.36
N LEU A 107 -21.15 -38.40 2.41
CA LEU A 107 -21.90 -39.44 3.13
C LEU A 107 -23.14 -39.87 2.35
N PRO A 108 -23.42 -41.19 2.24
CA PRO A 108 -24.63 -41.67 1.60
C PRO A 108 -25.86 -41.25 2.41
N LYS A 109 -26.88 -40.67 1.75
CA LYS A 109 -28.13 -40.27 2.41
C LYS A 109 -28.79 -41.52 2.99
N LYS A 110 -29.00 -41.55 4.31
CA LYS A 110 -29.81 -42.59 4.98
C LYS A 110 -31.21 -42.58 4.39
N LYS A 111 -31.55 -43.63 3.64
CA LYS A 111 -32.93 -43.99 3.32
C LYS A 111 -33.53 -44.61 4.59
N TRP A 112 -34.54 -43.97 5.15
CA TRP A 112 -35.52 -44.62 6.00
C TRP A 112 -36.63 -45.14 5.09
#